data_AF-A0A661PW61-F1
#
_entry.id   AF-A0A661PW61-F1
#
_cell.length_a   1.000
_cell.length_b   1.000
_cell.length_c   1.000
_cell.angle_alpha   90.00
_cell.angle_beta   90.00
_cell.angle_gamma   90.00
#
_symmetry.space_group_name_H-M   'P 1'
#
loop_
_entity.id
_entity.type
_entity.pdbx_description
1 polymer ?
#
loop_
_entity_poly.entity_id
_entity_poly.type
_entity_poly.pdbx_seq_one_letter_code
_entity_poly.pdbx_strand_id
1 'polypeptide(L)'
;MCGVIPGDSKMTPKLRSLGYREVTTLAETPFGPTGTTMRGHEFHWSEMELQQSCPPLYRQQSRRGGEKLCGVHVRNVFASYIHLHFISTPQVIQAWYKAL
;
A
#
# COMPACT_ATOMS: atom_id res chain seq x y z
N MET A 1 6.70 17.69 -4.00
CA MET A 1 6.80 16.56 -3.04
C MET A 1 7.49 17.01 -1.77
N CYS A 2 7.20 16.38 -0.62
CA CYS A 2 7.80 16.77 0.67
C CYS A 2 9.19 16.15 0.94
N GLY A 3 9.77 15.40 -0.02
CA GLY A 3 11.12 14.82 0.11
C GLY A 3 11.25 13.65 1.10
N VAL A 4 10.14 13.09 1.61
CA VAL A 4 10.18 12.03 2.63
C VAL A 4 10.36 10.64 2.03
N ILE A 5 9.72 10.37 0.89
CA ILE A 5 9.91 9.16 0.10
C ILE A 5 10.88 9.52 -1.04
N PRO A 6 11.98 8.77 -1.24
CA PRO A 6 12.99 9.07 -2.25
C PRO A 6 12.52 8.61 -3.63
N GLY A 7 11.58 9.35 -4.20
CA GLY A 7 10.99 9.08 -5.49
C GLY A 7 10.11 10.22 -5.95
N ASP A 8 9.63 10.12 -7.18
CA ASP A 8 8.72 11.09 -7.78
C ASP A 8 7.41 10.41 -8.17
N SER A 9 6.32 11.19 -8.22
CA SER A 9 5.04 10.73 -8.77
C SER A 9 4.73 11.52 -10.03
N LYS A 10 4.43 10.82 -11.12
CA LYS A 10 4.10 11.44 -12.41
C LYS A 10 2.74 10.97 -12.90
N MET A 11 1.97 11.89 -13.46
CA MET A 11 0.72 11.54 -14.16
C MET A 11 1.05 10.80 -15.45
N THR A 12 0.25 9.79 -15.76
CA THR A 12 0.34 9.08 -17.04
C THR A 12 -0.91 9.37 -17.88
N PRO A 13 -0.86 9.22 -19.22
CA PRO A 13 -2.00 9.52 -20.09
C PRO A 13 -3.12 8.46 -20.04
N LYS A 14 -2.94 7.38 -19.29
CA LYS A 14 -3.91 6.28 -19.19
C LYS A 14 -4.09 5.86 -17.73
N LEU A 15 -5.27 5.37 -17.40
CA LEU A 15 -5.54 4.79 -16.08
C LEU A 15 -4.56 3.62 -15.80
N ARG A 16 -3.83 3.69 -14.67
CA ARG A 16 -2.79 2.70 -14.33
C ARG A 16 -3.35 1.51 -13.58
N SER A 17 -4.26 1.75 -12.65
CA SER A 17 -4.93 0.69 -11.91
C SER A 17 -6.35 1.11 -11.59
N LEU A 18 -7.28 0.17 -11.72
CA LEU A 18 -8.64 0.26 -11.21
C LEU A 18 -9.06 -1.08 -10.61
N GLY A 19 -9.68 -1.02 -9.44
CA GLY A 19 -10.47 -2.11 -8.87
C GLY A 19 -10.03 -2.54 -7.49
N TYR A 20 -10.76 -3.51 -6.95
CA TYR A 20 -10.52 -4.03 -5.61
C TYR A 20 -9.22 -4.82 -5.51
N ARG A 21 -8.56 -4.71 -4.37
CA ARG A 21 -7.29 -5.34 -4.02
C ARG A 21 -7.42 -6.02 -2.67
N GLU A 22 -6.77 -7.17 -2.56
CA GLU A 22 -6.47 -7.79 -1.28
C GLU A 22 -4.96 -7.77 -1.12
N VAL A 23 -4.52 -7.33 0.05
CA VAL A 23 -3.11 -7.13 0.36
C VAL A 23 -2.75 -7.64 1.74
N THR A 24 -1.53 -8.14 1.86
CA THR A 24 -0.97 -8.66 3.09
C THR A 24 0.27 -7.85 3.47
N THR A 25 0.35 -7.41 4.74
CA THR A 25 1.52 -6.69 5.27
C THR A 25 2.77 -7.57 5.22
N LEU A 26 3.90 -6.99 4.80
CA LEU A 26 5.18 -7.69 4.72
C LEU A 26 6.07 -7.48 5.96
N ALA A 27 5.70 -6.55 6.83
CA ALA A 27 6.34 -6.25 8.10
C ALA A 27 5.29 -5.85 9.13
N GLU A 28 5.71 -5.60 10.36
CA GLU A 28 4.86 -4.94 11.34
C GLU A 28 4.55 -3.51 10.87
N THR A 29 3.27 -3.14 10.97
CA THR A 29 2.77 -1.84 10.52
C THR A 29 1.77 -1.30 11.55
N PRO A 30 1.42 0.00 11.50
CA PRO A 30 0.30 0.52 12.27
C PRO A 30 -1.02 -0.21 11.99
N PHE A 31 -1.14 -0.87 10.84
CA PHE A 31 -2.34 -1.62 10.47
C PHE A 31 -2.42 -3.01 11.11
N GLY A 32 -1.35 -3.47 11.76
CA GLY A 32 -1.25 -4.79 12.39
C GLY A 32 0.10 -5.47 12.17
N PRO A 33 0.29 -6.68 12.75
CA PRO A 33 1.52 -7.46 12.58
C PRO A 33 1.78 -7.86 11.13
N THR A 34 2.99 -8.36 10.83
CA THR A 34 3.30 -9.01 9.55
C THR A 34 2.28 -10.09 9.23
N GLY A 35 1.83 -10.17 7.97
CA GLY A 35 0.82 -11.15 7.55
C GLY A 35 -0.63 -10.69 7.75
N THR A 36 -0.86 -9.47 8.20
CA THR A 36 -2.22 -8.89 8.29
C THR A 36 -2.78 -8.69 6.88
N THR A 37 -3.87 -9.39 6.57
CA THR A 37 -4.56 -9.27 5.29
C THR A 37 -5.69 -8.25 5.37
N MET A 38 -5.75 -7.36 4.37
CA MET A 38 -6.70 -6.26 4.28
C MET A 38 -7.24 -6.16 2.86
N ARG A 39 -8.43 -5.58 2.73
CA ARG A 39 -9.04 -5.29 1.43
C ARG A 39 -9.16 -3.80 1.22
N GLY A 40 -9.10 -3.40 -0.04
CA GLY A 40 -9.21 -2.01 -0.45
C GLY A 40 -9.45 -1.90 -1.94
N HIS A 41 -9.24 -0.72 -2.50
CA HIS A 41 -9.28 -0.50 -3.93
C HIS A 41 -8.16 0.42 -4.37
N GLU A 42 -7.80 0.32 -5.65
CA GLU A 42 -6.91 1.25 -6.31
C GLU A 42 -7.68 1.95 -7.42
N PHE A 43 -7.46 3.26 -7.55
CA PHE A 43 -7.90 4.04 -8.70
C PHE A 43 -6.92 5.19 -8.90
N HIS A 44 -5.97 5.03 -9.82
CA HIS A 44 -4.94 6.04 -10.04
C HIS A 44 -4.43 6.07 -11.47
N TRP A 45 -4.12 7.29 -11.92
CA TRP A 45 -3.49 7.59 -13.20
C TRP A 45 -1.99 7.85 -13.05
N SER A 46 -1.55 8.24 -11.86
CA SER A 46 -0.14 8.46 -11.60
C SER A 46 0.59 7.14 -11.36
N GLU A 47 1.90 7.18 -11.54
CA GLU A 47 2.80 6.13 -11.09
C GLU A 47 3.93 6.74 -10.27
N MET A 48 4.45 5.96 -9.32
CA MET A 48 5.58 6.35 -8.49
C MET A 48 6.85 5.72 -9.04
N GLU A 49 7.88 6.54 -9.21
CA GLU A 49 9.22 6.15 -9.63
C GLU A 49 10.16 6.37 -8.45
N LEU A 50 10.63 5.28 -7.86
CA LEU A 50 11.57 5.35 -6.73
C LEU A 50 12.99 5.53 -7.26
N GLN A 51 13.71 6.48 -6.68
CA GLN A 51 15.11 6.77 -7.01
C GLN A 51 16.07 5.78 -6.33
N GLN A 52 15.59 5.03 -5.34
CA GLN A 52 16.33 3.96 -4.65
C GLN A 52 15.38 2.85 -4.18
N SER A 53 15.92 1.65 -3.93
CA SER A 53 15.14 0.54 -3.39
C SER A 53 14.57 0.90 -2.01
N CYS A 54 13.25 0.76 -1.86
CA CYS A 54 12.55 0.92 -0.59
C CYS A 54 11.83 -0.40 -0.25
N PRO A 55 11.75 -0.78 1.04
CA PRO A 55 10.99 -1.95 1.45
C PRO A 55 9.52 -1.83 0.98
N PRO A 56 8.98 -2.87 0.30
CA PRO A 56 7.57 -2.88 -0.07
C PRO A 56 6.70 -3.00 1.17
N LEU A 57 5.55 -2.33 1.15
CA LEU A 57 4.61 -2.35 2.28
C LEU A 57 3.75 -3.62 2.26
N TYR A 58 3.28 -4.00 1.07
CA TYR A 58 2.29 -5.04 0.88
C TYR A 58 2.70 -6.05 -0.19
N ARG A 59 2.26 -7.28 0.02
CA ARG A 59 2.07 -8.27 -1.04
C ARG A 59 0.62 -8.22 -1.49
N GLN A 60 0.39 -7.97 -2.77
CA GLN A 60 -0.92 -7.95 -3.40
C GLN A 60 -1.14 -9.24 -4.19
N GLN A 61 -2.25 -9.92 -3.94
CA GLN A 61 -2.67 -11.02 -4.79
C GLN A 61 -3.37 -10.51 -6.05
N SER A 62 -2.96 -11.05 -7.21
CA SER A 62 -3.62 -10.79 -8.49
C SER A 62 -4.82 -11.71 -8.68
N ARG A 63 -5.93 -11.16 -9.17
CA ARG A 63 -7.14 -11.95 -9.51
C ARG A 63 -6.88 -12.98 -10.62
N ARG A 64 -5.84 -12.80 -11.43
CA ARG A 64 -5.46 -13.70 -12.54
C ARG A 64 -4.36 -14.70 -12.15
N GLY A 65 -4.06 -14.81 -10.85
CA GLY A 65 -2.89 -15.54 -10.36
C GLY A 65 -1.64 -14.66 -10.35
N GLY A 66 -0.71 -14.99 -9.44
CA GLY A 66 0.52 -14.25 -9.21
C GLY A 66 0.42 -13.21 -8.10
N GLU A 67 1.58 -12.70 -7.70
CA GLU A 67 1.73 -11.75 -6.61
C GLU A 67 2.50 -10.51 -7.10
N LYS A 68 2.15 -9.36 -6.54
CA LYS A 68 2.82 -8.08 -6.81
C LYS A 68 3.19 -7.42 -5.49
N LEU A 69 4.43 -6.97 -5.37
CA LEU A 69 4.86 -6.13 -4.25
C LEU A 69 4.42 -4.69 -4.53
N CYS A 70 3.84 -4.02 -3.54
CA CYS A 70 3.31 -2.67 -3.70
C CYS A 70 3.36 -1.85 -2.41
N GLY A 71 3.20 -0.53 -2.57
CA GLY A 71 3.44 0.43 -1.52
C GLY A 71 4.90 0.48 -1.08
N VAL A 72 5.21 1.45 -0.22
CA VAL A 72 6.54 1.66 0.33
C VAL A 72 6.47 1.95 1.82
N HIS A 73 7.50 1.50 2.51
CA HIS A 73 7.74 1.81 3.91
C HIS A 73 9.10 2.52 4.04
N VAL A 74 9.07 3.77 4.51
CA VAL A 74 10.28 4.57 4.76
C VAL A 74 10.19 5.16 6.17
N ARG A 75 11.03 4.67 7.09
CA ARG A 75 11.04 5.07 8.51
C ARG A 75 9.68 4.87 9.18
N ASN A 76 8.91 5.92 9.39
CA ASN A 76 7.57 5.90 9.98
C ASN A 76 6.49 6.29 8.95
N VAL A 77 6.83 6.30 7.67
CA VAL A 77 5.92 6.62 6.56
C VAL A 77 5.56 5.36 5.80
N PHE A 78 4.26 5.11 5.75
CA PHE A 78 3.63 4.01 5.02
C PHE A 78 2.82 4.63 3.88
N ALA A 79 3.20 4.37 2.64
CA ALA A 79 2.53 4.94 1.47
C ALA A 79 2.12 3.84 0.49
N SER A 80 0.91 3.95 -0.05
CA SER A 80 0.39 3.05 -1.06
C SER A 80 -0.71 3.74 -1.86
N TYR A 81 -0.94 3.28 -3.08
CA TYR A 81 -2.12 3.66 -3.88
C TYR A 81 -3.40 2.92 -3.43
N ILE A 82 -3.29 2.00 -2.47
CA ILE A 82 -4.43 1.24 -1.97
C ILE A 82 -5.20 2.09 -0.97
N HIS A 83 -6.42 2.43 -1.36
CA HIS A 83 -7.43 2.96 -0.46
C HIS A 83 -8.00 1.79 0.36
N LEU A 84 -7.47 1.61 1.56
CA LEU A 84 -7.88 0.54 2.48
C LEU A 84 -9.36 0.71 2.88
N HIS A 85 -10.09 -0.39 2.89
CA HIS A 85 -11.48 -0.43 3.33
C HIS A 85 -11.54 -1.01 4.74
N PHE A 86 -11.37 -0.16 5.74
CA PHE A 86 -11.24 -0.60 7.13
C PHE A 86 -12.44 -1.38 7.68
N ILE A 87 -13.66 -1.13 7.17
CA ILE A 87 -14.86 -1.90 7.58
C ILE A 87 -14.71 -3.39 7.26
N SER A 88 -14.00 -3.75 6.19
CA SER A 88 -13.76 -5.16 5.85
C SER A 88 -12.73 -5.84 6.75
N THR A 89 -11.99 -5.09 7.58
CA THR A 89 -11.01 -5.63 8.53
C THR A 89 -10.97 -4.75 9.79
N PRO A 90 -12.02 -4.76 10.64
CA PRO A 90 -12.13 -3.84 11.78
C PRO A 90 -10.96 -3.90 12.78
N GLN A 91 -10.28 -5.03 12.86
CA GLN A 91 -9.09 -5.23 13.69
C GLN A 91 -7.95 -4.26 13.31
N VAL A 92 -7.88 -3.85 12.05
CA VAL A 92 -6.90 -2.87 11.56
C VAL A 92 -7.12 -1.50 12.21
N ILE A 93 -8.37 -1.09 12.42
CA ILE A 93 -8.67 0.18 13.10
C ILE A 93 -8.17 0.13 14.54
N GLN A 94 -8.37 -1.01 15.22
CA GLN A 94 -7.91 -1.20 16.59
C GLN A 94 -6.38 -1.20 16.67
N ALA A 95 -5.70 -1.85 15.73
CA ALA A 95 -4.24 -1.83 15.63
C ALA A 95 -3.73 -0.40 15.38
N TRP A 96 -4.36 0.32 14.45
CA TRP A 96 -3.97 1.68 14.11
C TRP A 96 -4.12 2.62 15.29
N TYR A 97 -5.23 2.54 16.02
CA TYR A 97 -5.43 3.32 17.24
C TYR A 97 -4.35 3.06 18.31
N LYS A 98 -3.89 1.81 18.46
CA LYS A 98 -2.83 1.44 19.42
C LYS A 98 -1.43 1.89 18.98
N ALA A 99 -1.25 2.20 17.70
CA ALA A 99 0.02 2.61 17.11
C ALA A 99 0.18 4.15 17.05
N LEU A 100 -0.83 4.91 17.47
CA LEU A 100 -0.77 6.36 17.71
C LEU A 100 -0.07 6.66 19.03
#